data_AF-A0A4P5YPX7-F1
#
_entry.id   AF-A0A4P5YPX7-F1
#
_cell.length_a   1.000
_cell.length_b   1.000
_cell.length_c   1.000
_cell.angle_alpha   90.00
_cell.angle_beta   90.00
_cell.angle_gamma   90.00
#
_symmetry.space_group_name_H-M   'P 1'
#
loop_
_entity.id
_entity.type
_entity.pdbx_description
1 polymer ?
#
loop_
_entity_poly.entity_id
_entity_poly.type
_entity_poly.pdbx_seq_one_letter_code
_entity_poly.pdbx_strand_id
1 'polypeptide(L)'
;MNSELTKLAQTKVLNPNILINLISRRVRQLNAGGGDTSRPLVSDTATLGAADIALRELCEDKMTFEMNEPEVLAAAKPKRRRSVKR
;
A
#
# COMPACT_ATOMS: atom_id res chain seq x y z
N MET A 1 9.52 3.46 -11.73
CA MET A 1 9.54 3.82 -10.31
C MET A 1 10.47 5.01 -10.16
N ASN A 2 9.90 6.17 -9.81
CA ASN A 2 10.62 7.42 -9.69
C ASN A 2 11.42 7.48 -8.38
N SER A 3 12.74 7.65 -8.46
CA SER A 3 13.65 7.66 -7.31
C SER A 3 13.39 8.82 -6.34
N GLU A 4 12.88 9.94 -6.83
CA GLU A 4 12.61 11.12 -6.00
C GLU A 4 11.41 10.88 -5.07
N LEU A 5 10.36 10.23 -5.57
CA LEU A 5 9.19 9.85 -4.76
C LEU A 5 9.58 8.87 -3.65
N THR A 6 10.53 7.98 -3.91
CA THR A 6 11.01 7.01 -2.92
C THR A 6 11.74 7.69 -1.76
N LYS A 7 12.55 8.73 -2.05
CA LYS A 7 13.25 9.51 -1.01
C LYS A 7 12.25 10.27 -0.13
N LEU A 8 11.26 10.90 -0.74
CA LEU A 8 10.19 11.60 -0.01
C LEU A 8 9.32 10.64 0.81
N ALA A 9 9.09 9.43 0.31
CA ALA A 9 8.38 8.42 1.07
C ALA A 9 9.18 7.92 2.29
N GLN A 10 10.51 7.84 2.19
CA GLN A 10 11.39 7.46 3.31
C GLN A 10 11.43 8.50 4.42
N THR A 11 11.26 9.80 4.12
CA THR A 11 11.18 10.82 5.16
C THR A 11 9.89 10.73 5.96
N LYS A 12 8.80 10.23 5.35
CA LYS A 12 7.51 9.99 6.02
C LYS A 12 7.48 8.66 6.78
N VAL A 13 8.03 7.61 6.18
CA VAL A 13 8.09 6.26 6.76
C VAL A 13 9.54 5.90 7.03
N LEU A 14 9.96 6.13 8.27
CA LEU A 14 11.34 5.90 8.74
C LEU A 14 11.79 4.44 8.58
N ASN A 15 10.85 3.49 8.72
CA ASN A 15 11.17 2.07 8.59
C ASN A 15 11.00 1.57 7.14
N PRO A 16 12.08 1.19 6.44
CA PRO A 16 12.01 0.76 5.04
C PRO A 16 11.17 -0.51 4.84
N ASN A 17 11.13 -1.42 5.82
CA ASN A 17 10.32 -2.63 5.73
C ASN A 17 8.81 -2.32 5.74
N ILE A 18 8.40 -1.35 6.56
CA ILE A 18 7.01 -0.88 6.61
C ILE A 18 6.66 -0.21 5.27
N LEU A 19 7.54 0.65 4.75
CA LEU A 19 7.35 1.31 3.47
C LEU A 19 7.14 0.31 2.33
N ILE A 20 7.99 -0.71 2.22
CA ILE A 20 7.89 -1.75 1.18
C ILE A 20 6.55 -2.49 1.30
N ASN A 21 6.17 -2.89 2.52
CA ASN A 21 4.92 -3.60 2.75
C ASN A 21 3.69 -2.76 2.39
N LEU A 22 3.71 -1.47 2.75
CA LEU A 22 2.64 -0.52 2.49
C LEU A 22 2.45 -0.31 0.98
N ILE A 23 3.54 0.01 0.27
CA ILE A 23 3.52 0.22 -1.19
C ILE A 23 3.13 -1.07 -1.91
N SER A 24 3.69 -2.22 -1.51
CA SER A 24 3.37 -3.51 -2.14
C SER A 24 1.89 -3.88 -1.99
N ARG A 25 1.32 -3.63 -0.80
CA ARG A 25 -0.11 -3.85 -0.55
C ARG A 25 -0.96 -2.92 -1.41
N ARG A 26 -0.59 -1.65 -1.50
CA ARG A 26 -1.33 -0.66 -2.29
C ARG A 26 -1.28 -0.95 -3.79
N VAL A 27 -0.11 -1.30 -4.32
CA VAL A 27 0.06 -1.69 -5.73
C VAL A 27 -0.84 -2.89 -6.08
N ARG A 28 -0.94 -3.89 -5.18
CA ARG A 28 -1.86 -5.02 -5.38
C ARG A 28 -3.32 -4.57 -5.41
N GLN A 29 -3.72 -3.60 -4.58
CA GLN A 29 -5.09 -3.08 -4.58
C GLN A 29 -5.40 -2.34 -5.89
N LEU A 30 -4.49 -1.49 -6.37
CA LEU A 30 -4.62 -0.78 -7.64
C LEU A 30 -4.72 -1.73 -8.83
N ASN A 31 -3.99 -2.85 -8.79
CA ASN A 31 -3.98 -3.86 -9.85
C ASN A 31 -5.11 -4.91 -9.70
N ALA A 32 -5.87 -4.91 -8.60
CA ALA A 32 -6.90 -5.93 -8.35
C ALA A 32 -8.14 -5.78 -9.25
N GLY A 33 -8.26 -4.67 -10.00
CA GLY A 33 -9.17 -4.56 -11.14
C GLY A 33 -10.65 -4.42 -10.80
N GLY A 34 -11.02 -4.09 -9.54
CA GLY A 34 -12.42 -3.89 -9.18
C GLY A 34 -12.64 -3.33 -7.78
N GLY A 35 -13.63 -2.45 -7.66
CA GLY A 35 -14.09 -1.85 -6.40
C GLY A 35 -13.39 -0.55 -6.00
N ASP A 36 -13.87 0.07 -4.93
CA ASP A 36 -13.40 1.37 -4.43
C ASP A 36 -11.90 1.38 -4.11
N THR A 37 -11.33 0.24 -3.73
CA THR A 37 -9.90 0.10 -3.43
C THR A 37 -9.00 0.12 -4.67
N SER A 38 -9.52 -0.17 -5.86
CA SER A 38 -8.73 -0.13 -7.10
C SER A 38 -8.58 1.30 -7.64
N ARG A 39 -9.40 2.23 -7.14
CA ARG A 39 -9.38 3.62 -7.58
C ARG A 39 -8.22 4.37 -6.92
N PRO A 40 -7.41 5.10 -7.68
CA PRO A 40 -6.42 6.00 -7.11
C PRO A 40 -7.08 7.13 -6.30
N LEU A 41 -6.46 7.50 -5.18
CA LEU A 41 -6.86 8.61 -4.30
C LEU A 41 -6.27 9.95 -4.76
N VAL A 42 -5.29 9.91 -5.66
CA VAL A 42 -4.64 11.06 -6.28
C VAL A 42 -5.19 11.32 -7.68
N SER A 43 -5.23 12.60 -8.08
CA SER A 43 -5.54 13.02 -9.45
C SER A 43 -4.36 12.76 -10.39
N ASP A 44 -4.61 12.81 -11.70
CA ASP A 44 -3.58 12.72 -12.76
C ASP A 44 -2.73 11.45 -12.73
N THR A 45 -3.41 10.30 -12.66
CA THR A 45 -2.77 8.98 -12.62
C THR A 45 -2.69 8.28 -13.97
N ALA A 46 -3.26 8.87 -15.03
CA ALA A 46 -3.36 8.25 -16.35
C ALA A 46 -2.01 7.86 -16.97
N THR A 47 -0.93 8.57 -16.63
CA THR A 47 0.42 8.32 -17.14
C THR A 47 1.35 7.67 -16.12
N LEU A 48 0.89 7.44 -14.89
CA LEU A 48 1.71 6.92 -13.79
C LEU A 48 1.54 5.41 -13.63
N GLY A 49 2.63 4.71 -13.34
CA GLY A 49 2.57 3.31 -12.94
C GLY A 49 1.96 3.15 -11.54
N ALA A 50 1.37 1.99 -11.25
CA ALA A 50 0.73 1.72 -9.94
C ALA A 50 1.66 1.96 -8.74
N ALA A 51 2.97 1.71 -8.89
CA ALA A 51 3.96 1.99 -7.86
C ALA A 51 4.15 3.50 -7.62
N ASP A 52 4.20 4.29 -8.69
CA ASP A 52 4.36 5.74 -8.61
C ASP A 52 3.07 6.38 -8.05
N ILE A 53 1.90 5.84 -8.39
CA ILE A 53 0.61 6.22 -7.79
C ILE A 53 0.63 5.97 -6.27
N ALA A 54 1.00 4.77 -5.84
CA ALA A 54 1.05 4.41 -4.42
C ALA A 54 2.04 5.28 -3.63
N LEU A 55 3.21 5.58 -4.19
CA LEU A 55 4.19 6.47 -3.56
C LEU A 55 3.65 7.90 -3.43
N ARG A 56 2.93 8.38 -4.44
CA ARG A 56 2.35 9.72 -4.46
C ARG A 56 1.20 9.84 -3.45
N GLU A 57 0.33 8.83 -3.35
CA GLU A 57 -0.71 8.76 -2.33
C GLU A 57 -0.14 8.78 -0.91
N LEU A 58 1.03 8.16 -0.68
CA LEU A 58 1.72 8.21 0.60
C LEU A 58 2.32 9.60 0.88
N CYS A 59 2.95 10.23 -0.12
CA CYS A 59 3.52 11.57 0.03
C CYS A 59 2.44 12.63 0.31
N GLU A 60 1.25 12.47 -0.28
CA GLU A 60 0.08 13.34 -0.10
C GLU A 60 -0.76 13.01 1.15
N ASP A 61 -0.33 12.08 2.02
CA ASP A 61 -1.04 11.64 3.24
C ASP A 61 -2.48 11.15 2.99
N LYS A 62 -2.76 10.64 1.79
CA LYS A 62 -4.08 10.13 1.42
C LYS A 62 -4.32 8.69 1.86
N MET A 63 -3.26 7.98 2.26
CA MET A 63 -3.35 6.64 2.81
C MET A 63 -3.11 6.65 4.32
N THR A 64 -3.99 6.01 5.05
CA THR A 64 -3.78 5.72 6.46
C THR A 64 -2.88 4.50 6.62
N PHE A 65 -1.85 4.64 7.46
CA PHE A 65 -1.02 3.54 7.92
C PHE A 65 -0.81 3.68 9.42
N GLU A 66 -0.92 2.57 10.12
CA GLU A 66 -0.56 2.51 11.53
C GLU A 66 0.92 2.19 11.62
N MET A 67 1.70 3.10 12.19
CA MET A 67 3.03 2.78 12.69
C MET A 67 2.86 2.00 14.00
N ASN A 68 2.40 0.75 13.90
CA ASN A 68 2.53 -0.13 15.04
C ASN A 68 4.04 -0.34 15.23
N GLU A 69 4.53 -0.01 16.43
CA GLU A 69 5.86 -0.41 16.87
C GLU A 69 6.09 -1.88 16.49
N PRO A 70 7.34 -2.30 16.22
CA PRO A 70 7.63 -3.63 15.72
C PRO A 70 7.27 -4.68 16.77
N GLU A 71 5.98 -5.03 16.84
CA GLU A 71 5.53 -6.29 17.39
C GLU A 71 6.10 -7.35 16.45
N VAL A 72 7.21 -7.93 16.90
CA VAL A 72 7.69 -9.26 16.54
C VAL A 72 6.58 -10.05 15.86
N LEU A 73 6.75 -10.24 14.55
CA LEU A 73 5.84 -10.93 13.62
C LEU A 73 5.24 -12.20 14.26
N ALA A 74 4.16 -12.03 15.01
CA ALA A 74 3.39 -13.12 15.55
C ALA A 74 2.56 -13.65 14.39
N ALA A 75 3.08 -14.73 13.80
CA ALA A 75 2.48 -15.63 12.83
C ALA A 75 1.01 -15.32 12.49
N ALA A 76 0.79 -14.95 11.22
CA ALA A 76 -0.51 -14.86 10.59
C ALA A 76 -1.38 -16.09 10.95
N LYS A 77 -2.43 -15.88 11.75
CA LYS A 77 -3.50 -16.87 11.84
C LYS A 77 -4.21 -16.90 10.47
N PRO A 78 -4.30 -18.05 9.79
CA PRO A 78 -5.00 -18.12 8.51
C PRO A 78 -6.47 -17.80 8.73
N LYS A 79 -6.99 -16.76 8.05
CA LYS A 79 -8.43 -16.50 7.96
C LYS A 79 -9.07 -17.70 7.27
N ARG A 80 -9.72 -18.58 8.05
CA ARG A 80 -10.49 -19.73 7.55
C ARG A 80 -11.55 -19.21 6.58
N ARG A 81 -11.39 -19.45 5.28
CA ARG A 81 -12.47 -19.28 4.30
C ARG A 81 -13.47 -20.41 4.56
N ARG A 82 -14.56 -20.11 5.27
CA ARG A 82 -15.67 -21.03 5.48
C ARG A 82 -16.54 -20.99 4.23
N SER A 83 -16.36 -21.93 3.30
CA SER A 83 -17.32 -22.13 2.22
C SER A 83 -18.34 -23.20 2.60
N VAL A 84 -19.58 -22.79 2.42
CA VAL A 84 -20.89 -23.37 2.74
C VAL A 84 -21.09 -24.80 2.22
N LYS A 85 -21.80 -25.61 3.02
CA LYS A 85 -22.24 -26.99 2.74
C LYS A 85 -23.32 -26.98 1.65
N ARG A 86 -23.17 -27.81 0.62
CA ARG A 86 -24.26 -28.15 -0.33
C ARG A 86 -25.29 -29.05 0.35
#